data_AF-A3QI55-F1
#
_entry.id   AF-A3QI55-F1
#
_cell.length_a   1.000
_cell.length_b   1.000
_cell.length_c   1.000
_cell.angle_alpha   90.00
_cell.angle_beta   90.00
_cell.angle_gamma   90.00
#
_symmetry.space_group_name_H-M   'P 1'
#
loop_
_entity.id
_entity.type
_entity.pdbx_description
1 polymer ?
#
loop_
_entity_poly.entity_id
_entity_poly.type
_entity_poly.pdbx_seq_one_letter_code
_entity_poly.pdbx_strand_id
1 'polypeptide(L)'
;MWKLFTLVFIGFLLVNSELVGLAMFIDAIGLDLFLMLLEVQLIAVFGFYFNSWFKPILLPIYKKTQKLDPYFFIPKLQHVKQVPALFCHAIPGFMLLIVGGLVINQDSGLV
;
A
#
# COMPACT_ATOMS: atom_id res chain seq x y z
N MET A 1 -15.50 14.98 -12.19
CA MET A 1 -14.34 14.06 -12.19
C MET A 1 -14.70 12.73 -12.86
N TRP A 2 -15.55 11.88 -12.29
CA TRP A 2 -15.89 10.55 -12.87
C TRP A 2 -16.39 10.59 -14.32
N LYS A 3 -17.30 11.51 -14.64
CA LYS A 3 -17.83 11.69 -16.01
C LYS A 3 -16.76 12.04 -17.06
N LEU A 4 -15.64 12.63 -16.63
CA LEU A 4 -14.53 12.97 -17.53
C LEU A 4 -13.73 11.70 -17.86
N PHE A 5 -13.50 10.85 -16.86
CA PHE A 5 -12.80 9.56 -17.05
C PHE A 5 -13.60 8.61 -17.93
N THR A 6 -14.91 8.53 -17.77
CA THR A 6 -15.76 7.70 -18.63
C THR A 6 -15.75 8.19 -20.07
N LEU A 7 -15.78 9.51 -20.29
CA LEU A 7 -15.71 10.10 -21.63
C LEU A 7 -14.36 9.85 -22.30
N VAL A 8 -13.25 10.01 -21.57
CA VAL A 8 -11.90 9.69 -22.07
C VAL A 8 -11.76 8.19 -22.37
N PHE A 9 -12.30 7.33 -21.52
CA PHE A 9 -12.25 5.88 -21.69
C PHE A 9 -13.05 5.43 -22.92
N ILE A 10 -14.28 5.92 -23.10
CA ILE A 10 -15.09 5.63 -24.30
C ILE A 10 -14.41 6.19 -25.56
N GLY A 11 -13.88 7.41 -25.50
CA GLY A 11 -13.13 7.99 -26.62
C GLY A 11 -11.92 7.15 -27.02
N PHE A 12 -11.15 6.65 -26.05
CA PHE A 12 -10.02 5.75 -26.28
C PHE A 12 -10.45 4.41 -26.91
N LEU A 13 -11.57 3.85 -26.46
CA LEU A 13 -12.12 2.60 -27.02
C LEU A 13 -12.58 2.75 -28.47
N LEU A 14 -13.18 3.90 -28.83
CA LEU A 14 -13.70 4.13 -30.18
C LEU A 14 -12.61 4.49 -31.21
N VAL A 15 -11.50 5.10 -30.78
CA VAL A 15 -10.37 5.43 -31.66
C VAL A 15 -9.62 4.18 -32.13
N ASN A 16 -9.64 3.10 -31.34
CA ASN A 16 -8.98 1.85 -31.67
C ASN A 16 -9.98 0.86 -32.27
N SER A 17 -9.89 0.59 -33.58
CA SER A 17 -10.79 -0.32 -34.30
C SER A 17 -10.82 -1.74 -33.70
N GLU A 18 -9.72 -2.16 -33.08
CA GLU A 18 -9.62 -3.45 -32.38
C GLU A 18 -10.46 -3.52 -31.10
N LEU A 19 -10.73 -2.36 -30.47
CA LEU A 19 -11.47 -2.25 -29.21
C LEU A 19 -12.96 -1.93 -29.44
N VAL A 20 -13.40 -1.75 -30.68
CA VAL A 20 -14.82 -1.48 -31.02
C VAL A 20 -15.73 -2.63 -30.58
N GLY A 21 -15.28 -3.88 -30.73
CA GLY A 21 -16.01 -5.04 -30.21
C GLY A 21 -16.19 -5.00 -28.69
N LEU A 22 -15.15 -4.54 -27.96
CA LEU A 22 -15.21 -4.33 -26.52
C LEU A 22 -16.15 -3.17 -26.17
N ALA A 23 -16.15 -2.09 -26.96
CA ALA A 23 -17.06 -0.96 -26.77
C ALA A 23 -18.54 -1.39 -26.91
N MET A 24 -18.87 -2.20 -27.92
CA MET A 24 -20.22 -2.76 -28.07
C MET A 24 -20.60 -3.71 -26.95
N PHE A 25 -19.66 -4.52 -26.45
CA PHE A 25 -19.88 -5.37 -25.28
C PHE A 25 -20.15 -4.56 -24.01
N ILE A 26 -19.40 -3.47 -23.80
CA ILE A 26 -19.59 -2.54 -22.69
C ILE A 26 -20.95 -1.84 -22.79
N ASP A 27 -21.37 -1.44 -23.99
CA ASP A 27 -22.70 -0.85 -24.23
C ASP A 27 -23.83 -1.85 -23.91
N ALA A 28 -23.65 -3.12 -24.30
CA ALA A 28 -24.63 -4.18 -24.05
C ALA A 28 -24.78 -4.56 -22.55
N ILE A 29 -23.70 -4.53 -21.78
CA ILE A 29 -23.70 -4.88 -20.34
C ILE A 29 -23.94 -3.66 -19.46
N GLY A 30 -23.61 -2.48 -19.94
CA GLY A 30 -23.56 -1.24 -19.18
C GLY A 30 -22.18 -0.98 -18.58
N LEU A 31 -21.70 0.25 -18.76
CA LEU A 31 -20.37 0.68 -18.32
C LEU A 31 -20.16 0.51 -16.81
N ASP A 32 -21.16 0.84 -15.99
CA ASP A 32 -21.03 0.76 -14.53
C ASP A 32 -20.81 -0.68 -14.05
N LEU A 33 -21.53 -1.65 -14.63
CA LEU A 33 -21.38 -3.06 -14.30
C LEU A 33 -20.03 -3.61 -14.79
N PHE A 34 -19.60 -3.21 -15.99
CA PHE A 34 -18.28 -3.59 -16.51
C PHE A 34 -17.15 -3.07 -15.62
N LEU A 35 -17.22 -1.81 -15.19
CA LEU A 35 -16.20 -1.20 -14.32
C LEU A 35 -16.18 -1.85 -12.93
N MET A 36 -17.33 -2.21 -12.37
CA MET A 36 -17.40 -2.95 -11.11
C MET A 36 -16.73 -4.33 -11.21
N LEU A 37 -16.99 -5.07 -12.31
CA LEU A 37 -16.32 -6.36 -12.55
C LEU A 37 -14.81 -6.21 -12.72
N LEU A 38 -14.39 -5.18 -13.44
CA LEU A 38 -12.98 -4.85 -13.63
C LEU A 38 -12.31 -4.51 -12.29
N GLU A 39 -12.96 -3.74 -11.43
CA GLU A 39 -12.47 -3.41 -10.09
C GLU A 39 -12.24 -4.67 -9.24
N VAL A 40 -13.22 -5.59 -9.19
CA VAL A 40 -13.09 -6.85 -8.46
C VAL A 40 -11.94 -7.69 -9.01
N GLN A 41 -11.79 -7.75 -10.34
CA GLN A 41 -10.66 -8.47 -10.95
C GLN A 41 -9.32 -7.82 -10.65
N LEU A 42 -9.22 -6.50 -10.66
CA LEU A 42 -7.99 -5.80 -10.27
C LEU A 42 -7.64 -6.14 -8.81
N ILE A 43 -8.58 -6.03 -7.88
CA ILE A 43 -8.33 -6.37 -6.47
C ILE A 43 -7.88 -7.82 -6.32
N ALA A 44 -8.52 -8.76 -7.03
CA ALA A 44 -8.16 -10.18 -6.98
C ALA A 44 -6.75 -10.43 -7.54
N VAL A 45 -6.43 -9.85 -8.70
CA VAL A 45 -5.12 -9.98 -9.35
C VAL A 45 -4.02 -9.36 -8.48
N PHE A 46 -4.19 -8.11 -8.04
CA PHE A 46 -3.25 -7.45 -7.14
C PHE A 46 -3.09 -8.22 -5.83
N GLY A 47 -4.19 -8.69 -5.24
CA GLY A 47 -4.16 -9.50 -4.02
C GLY A 47 -3.40 -10.80 -4.22
N PHE A 48 -3.58 -11.48 -5.35
CA PHE A 48 -2.86 -12.70 -5.71
C PHE A 48 -1.36 -12.43 -5.86
N TYR A 49 -0.96 -11.45 -6.67
CA TYR A 49 0.46 -11.11 -6.85
C TYR A 49 1.11 -10.65 -5.54
N PHE A 50 0.41 -9.83 -4.75
CA PHE A 50 0.90 -9.40 -3.45
C PHE A 50 1.13 -10.59 -2.52
N ASN A 51 0.15 -11.50 -2.41
CA ASN A 51 0.26 -12.64 -1.50
C ASN A 51 1.26 -13.69 -1.99
N SER A 52 1.40 -13.88 -3.30
CA SER A 52 2.25 -14.91 -3.88
C SER A 52 3.71 -14.46 -4.05
N TRP A 53 3.96 -13.17 -4.31
CA TRP A 53 5.31 -12.68 -4.63
C TRP A 53 5.85 -11.74 -3.55
N PHE A 54 5.08 -10.74 -3.14
CA PHE A 54 5.58 -9.72 -2.21
C PHE A 54 5.60 -10.21 -0.76
N LYS A 55 4.51 -10.79 -0.28
CA LYS A 55 4.39 -11.30 1.10
C LYS A 55 5.47 -12.32 1.49
N PRO A 56 5.81 -13.34 0.68
CA PRO A 56 6.85 -14.29 1.07
C PRO A 56 8.25 -13.67 1.10
N ILE A 57 8.49 -12.56 0.40
CA ILE A 57 9.78 -11.84 0.43
C ILE A 57 9.81 -10.88 1.63
N LEU A 58 8.73 -10.13 1.86
CA LEU A 58 8.66 -9.12 2.92
C LEU A 58 8.58 -9.73 4.32
N LEU A 59 7.90 -10.86 4.50
CA LEU A 59 7.74 -11.50 5.80
C LEU A 59 9.07 -11.94 6.46
N PRO A 60 10.02 -12.62 5.78
CA PRO A 60 11.30 -12.96 6.37
C PRO A 60 12.16 -11.72 6.65
N ILE A 61 12.11 -10.70 5.79
CA ILE A 61 12.80 -9.42 6.02
C ILE A 61 12.26 -8.75 7.29
N TYR A 62 10.93 -8.67 7.43
CA TYR A 62 10.26 -8.14 8.60
C TYR A 62 10.68 -8.88 9.87
N LYS A 63 10.61 -10.23 9.86
CA LYS A 63 11.01 -11.05 11.02
C LYS A 63 12.49 -10.91 11.38
N LYS A 64 13.38 -10.85 10.37
CA LYS A 64 14.82 -10.65 10.61
C LYS A 64 15.09 -9.27 11.21
N THR A 65 14.41 -8.25 10.73
CA THR A 65 14.52 -6.88 11.24
C THR A 65 14.01 -6.79 12.68
N GLN A 66 12.85 -7.39 12.97
CA GLN A 66 12.29 -7.45 14.32
C GLN A 66 13.17 -8.24 15.32
N LYS A 67 13.94 -9.22 14.84
CA LYS A 67 14.91 -9.94 15.67
C LYS A 67 16.13 -9.07 16.02
N LEU A 68 16.55 -8.19 15.11
CA LEU A 68 17.68 -7.28 15.31
C LEU A 68 17.30 -6.05 16.13
N ASP A 69 16.11 -5.52 15.91
CA ASP A 69 15.58 -4.37 16.61
C ASP A 69 14.27 -4.74 17.35
N PRO A 70 14.32 -4.92 18.68
CA PRO A 70 13.14 -5.21 19.49
C PRO A 70 12.07 -4.12 19.46
N TYR A 71 12.43 -2.89 19.13
CA TYR A 71 11.52 -1.75 19.07
C TYR A 71 10.88 -1.57 17.69
N PHE A 72 11.31 -2.33 16.68
CA PHE A 72 10.76 -2.24 15.33
C PHE A 72 9.42 -2.95 15.21
N PHE A 73 8.40 -2.22 14.77
CA PHE A 73 7.13 -2.77 14.32
C PHE A 73 6.39 -1.79 13.40
N ILE A 74 5.48 -2.29 12.57
CA ILE A 74 4.67 -1.45 11.68
C ILE A 74 3.33 -1.14 12.38
N PRO A 75 3.09 0.09 12.87
CA PRO A 75 1.86 0.42 13.57
C PRO A 75 0.67 0.52 12.61
N LYS A 76 -0.53 0.15 13.09
CA LYS A 76 -1.76 0.42 12.35
C LYS A 76 -2.04 1.93 12.33
N LEU A 77 -2.53 2.44 11.19
CA LEU A 77 -2.83 3.86 11.00
C LEU A 77 -3.76 4.43 12.10
N GLN A 78 -4.69 3.62 12.61
CA GLN A 78 -5.59 4.02 13.70
C GLN A 78 -4.82 4.41 14.97
N HIS A 79 -3.76 3.69 15.33
CA HIS A 79 -2.94 4.00 16.49
C HIS A 79 -2.03 5.21 16.23
N VAL A 80 -1.48 5.33 15.01
CA VAL A 80 -0.65 6.49 14.63
C VAL A 80 -1.44 7.80 14.71
N LYS A 81 -2.74 7.77 14.36
CA LYS A 81 -3.60 8.96 14.50
C LYS A 81 -3.77 9.42 15.95
N GLN A 82 -3.73 8.50 16.91
CA GLN A 82 -3.84 8.82 18.33
C GLN A 82 -2.49 9.25 18.91
N VAL A 83 -1.41 8.56 18.49
CA VAL A 83 -0.04 8.83 18.93
C VAL A 83 0.87 8.85 17.71
N PRO A 84 1.12 10.03 17.10
CA PRO A 84 1.94 10.15 15.89
C PRO A 84 3.36 9.61 16.06
N ALA A 85 3.92 9.72 17.27
CA ALA A 85 5.24 9.20 17.61
C ALA A 85 5.38 7.67 17.42
N LEU A 86 4.28 6.91 17.37
CA LEU A 86 4.33 5.48 17.03
C LEU A 86 4.93 5.23 15.65
N PHE A 87 4.85 6.19 14.73
CA PHE A 87 5.43 6.08 13.40
C PHE A 87 6.95 5.87 13.43
N CYS A 88 7.63 6.37 14.48
CA CYS A 88 9.06 6.19 14.67
C CYS A 88 9.48 4.72 14.82
N HIS A 89 8.59 3.84 15.28
CA HIS A 89 8.85 2.39 15.38
C HIS A 89 8.85 1.67 14.03
N ALA A 90 8.32 2.30 12.98
CA ALA A 90 8.34 1.75 11.63
C ALA A 90 9.72 1.88 10.96
N ILE A 91 10.65 2.64 11.55
CA ILE A 91 12.01 2.83 11.05
C ILE A 91 12.95 1.93 11.87
N PRO A 92 13.55 0.88 11.27
CA PRO A 92 14.48 0.01 11.97
C PRO A 92 15.67 0.77 12.56
N GLY A 93 15.99 0.49 13.82
CA GLY A 93 17.12 1.06 14.56
C GLY A 93 16.88 2.45 15.15
N PHE A 94 15.78 3.13 14.79
CA PHE A 94 15.55 4.51 15.21
C PHE A 94 15.38 4.65 16.72
N MET A 95 14.53 3.81 17.33
CA MET A 95 14.31 3.84 18.78
C MET A 95 15.53 3.36 19.57
N LEU A 96 16.30 2.40 19.04
CA LEU A 96 17.55 1.98 19.66
C LEU A 96 18.55 3.14 19.76
N LEU A 97 18.66 3.96 18.72
CA LEU A 97 19.53 5.13 18.73
C LEU A 97 19.07 6.18 19.75
N ILE A 98 17.76 6.43 19.84
CA ILE A 98 17.22 7.39 20.82
C ILE A 98 17.47 6.91 22.26
N VAL A 99 17.12 5.66 22.57
CA VAL A 99 17.30 5.11 23.92
C VAL A 99 18.79 5.04 24.28
N GLY A 100 19.64 4.57 23.37
CA GLY A 100 21.08 4.55 23.58
C GLY A 100 21.66 5.95 23.81
N GLY A 101 21.23 6.95 23.03
CA GLY A 101 21.64 8.33 23.22
C GLY A 101 21.19 8.92 24.55
N LEU A 102 20.00 8.58 25.04
CA LEU A 102 19.51 9.01 26.35
C LEU A 102 20.34 8.41 27.49
N VAL A 103 20.65 7.10 27.42
CA VAL A 103 21.49 6.43 28.43
C VAL A 103 22.88 7.08 28.50
N ILE A 104 23.52 7.33 27.34
CA ILE A 104 24.84 7.97 27.30
C ILE A 104 24.79 9.39 27.88
N ASN A 105 23.77 10.19 27.58
CA ASN A 105 23.63 11.55 28.11
C ASN A 105 23.40 11.56 29.63
N GLN A 106 22.66 10.58 30.14
CA GLN A 106 22.41 10.43 31.57
C GLN A 106 23.69 10.02 32.32
N ASP A 107 24.50 9.12 31.77
CA ASP A 107 25.78 8.71 32.37
C ASP A 107 26.87 9.80 32.28
N SER A 108 26.80 10.68 31.27
CA SER A 108 27.75 11.78 31.07
C SER A 108 27.40 13.06 31.83
N GLY A 109 26.28 13.09 32.58
CA GLY A 109 25.90 14.20 33.45
C GLY A 109 25.57 15.50 32.71
N LEU A 110 25.23 15.43 31.42
CA LEU A 110 24.90 16.57 30.57
C LEU A 110 23.42 16.97 30.63
N VAL A 111 22.71 16.59 31.71
CA VAL A 111 21.34 17.01 32.02
C VAL A 111 21.27 17.52 33.45
#